data_AF-A0A0U5FQ42-F1
#
_entry.id   AF-A0A0U5FQ42-F1
#
_cell.length_a   1.000
_cell.length_b   1.000
_cell.length_c   1.000
_cell.angle_alpha   90.00
_cell.angle_beta   90.00
_cell.angle_gamma   90.00
#
_symmetry.space_group_name_H-M   'P 1'
#
loop_
_entity.id
_entity.type
_entity.pdbx_description
1 polymer ?
#
loop_
_entity_poly.entity_id
_entity_poly.type
_entity_poly.pdbx_seq_one_letter_code
_entity_poly.pdbx_strand_id
1 'polypeptide(L)'
;MCNTTRVSIKDLPKLSLLHALWQNSPPAIWYKNNDIAPPSWGTEEALDRALSRNWHVDYIVGRVIKSDLSGEEVDPSGYDRDNGKGAFAEVVRKLREQGQAGEDKESEARTETGSDDEVKHGEENVDELDAISGWNG
;
A
#
# COMPACT_ATOMS: atom_id res chain seq x y z
N MET A 1 -24.15 -12.23 -28.11
CA MET A 1 -22.72 -12.06 -27.75
C MET A 1 -22.65 -10.81 -26.91
N CYS A 2 -22.40 -10.93 -25.60
CA CYS A 2 -22.20 -9.75 -24.76
C CYS A 2 -20.80 -9.21 -25.07
N ASN A 3 -20.70 -7.99 -25.61
CA ASN A 3 -19.42 -7.31 -25.77
C ASN A 3 -18.88 -7.00 -24.37
N THR A 4 -18.01 -7.87 -23.85
CA THR A 4 -17.22 -7.55 -22.67
C THR A 4 -16.24 -6.46 -23.06
N THR A 5 -16.54 -5.21 -22.72
CA THR A 5 -15.61 -4.09 -22.91
C THR A 5 -14.39 -4.35 -22.02
N ARG A 6 -13.28 -4.76 -22.61
CA ARG A 6 -12.00 -4.88 -21.91
C ARG A 6 -11.52 -3.50 -21.47
N VAL A 7 -10.82 -3.45 -20.34
CA VAL A 7 -10.26 -2.21 -19.79
C VAL A 7 -8.76 -2.21 -20.01
N SER A 8 -8.23 -1.16 -20.64
CA SER A 8 -6.80 -1.00 -20.84
C SER A 8 -6.10 -0.50 -19.57
N ILE A 9 -5.12 -1.27 -19.13
CA ILE A 9 -4.24 -0.97 -18.00
C ILE A 9 -2.82 -0.64 -18.48
N LYS A 10 -2.66 -0.37 -19.78
CA LYS A 10 -1.39 0.07 -20.35
C LYS A 10 -0.87 1.32 -19.61
N ASP A 11 0.44 1.33 -19.38
CA ASP A 11 1.20 2.39 -18.71
C ASP A 11 0.87 2.56 -17.21
N LEU A 12 0.09 1.64 -16.61
CA LEU A 12 -0.16 1.66 -15.18
C LEU A 12 0.81 0.74 -14.42
N PRO A 13 1.41 1.22 -13.31
CA PRO A 13 2.18 0.35 -12.42
C PRO A 13 1.25 -0.69 -11.80
N LYS A 14 1.50 -1.97 -12.13
CA LYS A 14 0.63 -3.10 -11.74
C LYS A 14 0.44 -3.22 -10.23
N LEU A 15 1.48 -2.93 -9.44
CA LEU A 15 1.41 -2.95 -7.98
C LEU A 15 0.47 -1.85 -7.45
N SER A 16 0.55 -0.64 -8.00
CA SER A 16 -0.35 0.45 -7.63
C SER A 16 -1.79 0.17 -8.04
N LEU A 17 -1.99 -0.42 -9.22
CA LEU A 17 -3.31 -0.89 -9.66
C LEU A 17 -3.87 -1.95 -8.71
N LEU A 18 -3.05 -2.94 -8.33
CA LEU A 18 -3.46 -3.98 -7.40
C LEU A 18 -3.85 -3.41 -6.04
N HIS A 19 -3.07 -2.46 -5.52
CA HIS A 19 -3.39 -1.77 -4.27
C HIS A 19 -4.69 -0.95 -4.37
N ALA A 20 -4.89 -0.22 -5.48
CA ALA A 20 -6.10 0.55 -5.70
C ALA A 20 -7.36 -0.33 -5.79
N LEU A 21 -7.26 -1.48 -6.47
CA LEU A 21 -8.34 -2.49 -6.51
C LEU A 21 -8.61 -3.04 -5.11
N TRP A 22 -7.57 -3.37 -4.34
CA TRP A 22 -7.72 -3.85 -2.96
C TRP A 22 -8.43 -2.83 -2.06
N GLN A 23 -8.06 -1.54 -2.14
CA GLN A 23 -8.68 -0.48 -1.35
C GLN A 23 -10.17 -0.30 -1.67
N ASN A 24 -10.57 -0.49 -2.94
CA ASN A 24 -11.95 -0.34 -3.40
C ASN A 24 -12.77 -1.64 -3.28
N SER A 25 -12.16 -2.75 -2.88
CA SER A 25 -12.85 -4.03 -2.67
C SER A 25 -13.28 -4.17 -1.22
N PRO A 26 -14.47 -4.70 -0.90
CA PRO A 26 -14.84 -4.98 0.48
C PRO A 26 -14.04 -6.17 1.04
N PRO A 27 -13.85 -6.25 2.37
CA PRO A 27 -13.31 -7.45 3.00
C PRO A 27 -14.25 -8.64 2.76
N ALA A 28 -13.67 -9.84 2.65
CA ALA A 28 -14.45 -11.05 2.48
C ALA A 28 -15.45 -11.23 3.62
N ILE A 29 -16.67 -11.65 3.28
CA ILE A 29 -17.78 -11.83 4.23
C ILE A 29 -17.41 -12.76 5.40
N TRP A 30 -16.48 -13.70 5.18
CA TRP A 30 -15.96 -14.58 6.22
C TRP A 30 -15.44 -13.83 7.46
N TYR A 31 -14.72 -12.71 7.28
CA TYR A 31 -14.23 -11.90 8.40
C TYR A 31 -15.37 -11.33 9.24
N LYS A 32 -16.41 -10.81 8.55
CA LYS A 32 -17.62 -10.29 9.20
C LYS A 32 -18.40 -11.39 9.92
N ASN A 33 -18.50 -12.59 9.33
CA ASN A 33 -19.25 -13.70 9.91
C ASN A 33 -18.57 -14.33 11.13
N ASN A 34 -17.25 -14.16 11.27
CA ASN A 34 -16.49 -14.72 12.40
C ASN A 34 -16.08 -13.65 13.43
N ASP A 35 -16.53 -12.40 13.26
CA ASP A 35 -16.15 -11.25 14.12
C ASP A 35 -14.62 -11.05 14.22
N ILE A 36 -13.90 -11.29 13.11
CA ILE A 36 -12.45 -11.15 12.99
C ILE A 36 -12.14 -9.89 12.18
N ALA A 37 -11.19 -9.09 12.67
CA ALA A 37 -10.70 -7.93 11.93
C ALA A 37 -10.05 -8.37 10.60
N PRO A 38 -10.41 -7.75 9.46
CA PRO A 38 -9.77 -8.07 8.18
C PRO A 38 -8.30 -7.64 8.22
N PRO A 39 -7.41 -8.37 7.53
CA PRO A 39 -5.99 -8.07 7.51
C PRO A 39 -5.71 -6.73 6.80
N SER A 40 -4.66 -6.04 7.25
CA SER A 40 -4.16 -4.80 6.66
C SER A 40 -3.25 -5.08 5.46
N TRP A 41 -3.20 -4.15 4.51
CA TRP A 41 -2.33 -4.25 3.34
C TRP A 41 -0.85 -4.39 3.73
N GLY A 42 -0.18 -5.41 3.19
CA GLY A 42 1.27 -5.56 3.22
C GLY A 42 1.80 -5.60 1.79
N THR A 43 2.61 -4.60 1.40
CA THR A 43 3.11 -4.45 0.03
C THR A 43 3.93 -5.66 -0.43
N GLU A 44 4.83 -6.16 0.42
CA GLU A 44 5.69 -7.31 0.10
C GLU A 44 4.88 -8.60 -0.07
N GLU A 45 3.97 -8.90 0.87
CA GLU A 45 3.09 -10.08 0.82
C GLU A 45 2.15 -10.03 -0.39
N ALA A 46 1.59 -8.86 -0.69
CA ALA A 46 0.71 -8.68 -1.85
C ALA A 46 1.48 -8.87 -3.16
N LEU A 47 2.70 -8.34 -3.24
CA LEU A 47 3.57 -8.50 -4.41
C LEU A 47 3.98 -9.96 -4.60
N ASP A 48 4.41 -10.65 -3.54
CA ASP A 48 4.77 -12.08 -3.60
C ASP A 48 3.60 -12.95 -4.06
N ARG A 49 2.39 -12.71 -3.52
CA ARG A 49 1.18 -13.40 -3.97
C ARG A 49 0.80 -13.11 -5.42
N ALA A 50 0.99 -11.87 -5.87
CA ALA A 50 0.72 -11.50 -7.27
C ALA A 50 1.74 -12.18 -8.21
N LEU A 51 3.03 -12.16 -7.86
CA LEU A 51 4.10 -12.75 -8.67
C LEU A 51 4.01 -14.28 -8.73
N SER A 52 3.76 -14.95 -7.60
CA SER A 52 3.61 -16.42 -7.54
C SER A 52 2.45 -16.95 -8.40
N ARG A 53 1.47 -16.10 -8.73
CA ARG A 53 0.35 -16.42 -9.61
C ARG A 53 0.43 -15.75 -10.98
N ASN A 54 1.60 -15.22 -11.35
CA ASN A 54 1.81 -14.51 -12.60
C ASN A 54 0.74 -13.44 -12.87
N TRP A 55 0.40 -12.65 -11.84
CA TRP A 55 -0.61 -11.58 -11.88
C TRP A 55 -2.06 -12.03 -12.14
N HIS A 56 -2.36 -13.34 -12.03
CA HIS A 56 -3.73 -13.84 -11.96
C HIS A 56 -4.22 -13.84 -10.50
N VAL A 57 -5.01 -12.84 -10.13
CA VAL A 57 -5.29 -12.52 -8.73
C VAL A 57 -6.75 -12.74 -8.39
N ASP A 58 -7.06 -13.75 -7.57
CA ASP A 58 -8.40 -13.98 -7.04
C ASP A 58 -8.66 -13.19 -5.77
N TYR A 59 -7.75 -13.29 -4.81
CA TYR A 59 -7.81 -12.67 -3.50
C TYR A 59 -6.44 -12.15 -3.10
N ILE A 60 -6.41 -10.96 -2.49
CA ILE A 60 -5.22 -10.42 -1.83
C ILE A 60 -5.64 -9.92 -0.46
N VAL A 61 -4.94 -10.39 0.58
CA VAL A 61 -5.07 -9.87 1.95
C VAL A 61 -6.55 -9.73 2.34
N GLY A 62 -7.29 -10.83 2.22
CA GLY A 62 -8.69 -10.93 2.63
C GLY A 62 -9.72 -10.20 1.75
N ARG A 63 -9.35 -9.63 0.60
CA ARG A 63 -10.26 -8.92 -0.32
C ARG A 63 -10.28 -9.56 -1.71
N VAL A 64 -11.43 -9.49 -2.38
CA VAL A 64 -11.70 -10.11 -3.69
C VAL A 64 -11.17 -9.21 -4.81
N ILE A 65 -10.36 -9.74 -5.72
CA ILE A 65 -9.89 -9.04 -6.92
C ILE A 65 -10.37 -9.74 -8.20
N LYS A 66 -10.25 -11.07 -8.30
CA LYS A 66 -10.66 -11.92 -9.44
C LYS A 66 -10.39 -11.27 -10.81
N SER A 67 -9.15 -10.87 -11.03
CA SER A 67 -8.71 -10.21 -12.25
C SER A 67 -7.35 -10.74 -12.71
N ASP A 68 -7.16 -10.79 -14.02
CA ASP A 68 -5.86 -11.06 -14.64
C ASP A 68 -5.18 -9.73 -14.97
N LEU A 69 -4.09 -9.41 -14.26
CA LEU A 69 -3.29 -8.18 -14.45
C LEU A 69 -1.97 -8.47 -15.19
N SER A 70 -1.82 -9.64 -15.80
CA SER A 70 -0.59 -10.05 -16.46
C SER A 70 -0.34 -9.32 -17.78
N GLY A 71 -1.42 -8.97 -18.50
CA GLY A 71 -1.37 -8.27 -19.78
C GLY A 71 -1.53 -6.74 -19.69
N GLU A 72 -1.87 -6.13 -20.82
CA GLU A 72 -2.18 -4.69 -20.95
C GLU A 72 -3.69 -4.40 -20.98
N GLU A 73 -4.51 -5.44 -21.12
CA GLU A 73 -5.96 -5.37 -21.10
C GLU A 73 -6.50 -6.40 -20.12
N VAL A 74 -7.54 -6.00 -19.40
CA VAL A 74 -8.19 -6.82 -18.38
C VAL A 74 -9.66 -7.03 -18.74
N ASP A 75 -10.14 -8.25 -18.54
CA ASP A 75 -11.58 -8.51 -18.45
C ASP A 75 -12.08 -8.14 -17.05
N PRO A 76 -12.89 -7.06 -16.91
CA PRO A 76 -13.33 -6.59 -15.61
C PRO A 76 -14.44 -7.44 -14.99
N SER A 77 -15.02 -8.40 -15.72
CA SER A 77 -16.23 -9.12 -15.29
C SER A 77 -16.09 -9.85 -13.96
N GLY A 78 -14.90 -10.40 -13.67
CA GLY A 78 -14.60 -11.06 -12.40
C GLY A 78 -14.63 -10.11 -11.21
N TYR A 79 -14.01 -8.93 -11.35
CA TYR A 79 -13.99 -7.89 -10.32
C TYR A 79 -15.36 -7.23 -10.18
N ASP A 80 -15.98 -6.83 -11.29
CA ASP A 80 -17.24 -6.10 -11.33
C ASP A 80 -18.41 -6.91 -10.77
N ARG A 81 -18.38 -8.24 -10.91
CA ARG A 81 -19.40 -9.11 -10.32
C ARG A 81 -19.44 -8.99 -8.80
N ASP A 82 -18.28 -8.90 -8.16
CA ASP A 82 -18.15 -8.87 -6.71
C ASP A 82 -18.16 -7.43 -6.14
N ASN A 83 -17.75 -6.43 -6.94
CA ASN A 83 -17.56 -5.04 -6.50
C ASN A 83 -18.56 -4.04 -7.13
N GLY A 84 -19.40 -4.49 -8.06
CA GLY A 84 -20.36 -3.66 -8.79
C GLY A 84 -19.95 -3.39 -10.24
N LYS A 85 -20.95 -3.27 -11.12
CA LYS A 85 -20.73 -3.06 -12.55
C LYS A 85 -19.96 -1.76 -12.81
N GLY A 86 -18.85 -1.84 -13.55
CA GLY A 86 -17.99 -0.71 -13.88
C GLY A 86 -16.99 -0.32 -12.79
N ALA A 87 -16.94 -1.05 -11.67
CA ALA A 87 -16.06 -0.73 -10.55
C ALA A 87 -14.58 -0.82 -10.94
N PHE A 88 -14.18 -1.79 -11.77
CA PHE A 88 -12.80 -1.90 -12.24
C PHE A 88 -12.39 -0.67 -13.08
N ALA A 89 -13.24 -0.28 -14.03
CA ALA A 89 -13.00 0.88 -14.89
C ALA A 89 -12.91 2.18 -14.09
N GLU A 90 -13.74 2.32 -13.05
CA GLU A 90 -13.71 3.45 -12.11
C GLU A 90 -12.37 3.54 -11.37
N VAL A 91 -11.84 2.40 -10.87
CA VAL A 91 -10.54 2.36 -10.20
C VAL A 91 -9.41 2.77 -11.15
N VAL A 92 -9.41 2.23 -12.38
CA VAL A 92 -8.43 2.60 -13.41
C VAL A 92 -8.49 4.09 -13.73
N ARG A 93 -9.70 4.66 -13.87
CA ARG A 93 -9.88 6.10 -14.13
C ARG A 93 -9.29 6.95 -13.01
N LYS A 94 -9.64 6.66 -11.75
CA LYS A 94 -9.12 7.37 -10.58
C LYS A 94 -7.60 7.28 -10.46
N LEU A 95 -7.03 6.12 -10.75
CA LEU A 95 -5.58 5.93 -10.69
C LEU A 95 -4.85 6.77 -11.75
N ARG A 96 -5.42 6.90 -12.95
CA ARG A 96 -4.89 7.77 -14.01
C ARG A 96 -4.99 9.25 -13.63
N GLU A 97 -6.13 9.67 -13.08
CA GLU A 97 -6.33 11.04 -12.59
C GLU A 97 -5.33 11.40 -11.47
N GLN A 98 -5.05 10.47 -10.55
CA GLN A 98 -4.06 10.67 -9.49
C GLN A 98 -2.62 10.76 -10.01
N GLY A 99 -2.28 9.98 -11.05
CA GLY A 99 -0.97 10.08 -11.70
C GLY A 99 -0.73 11.41 -12.40
N GLN A 100 -1.79 12.07 -12.88
CA GLN A 100 -1.73 13.38 -13.54
C GLN A 100 -1.72 14.55 -12.53
N ALA A 101 -2.40 14.41 -11.40
CA ALA A 101 -2.45 15.45 -10.36
C ALA A 101 -1.15 15.59 -9.54
N GLY A 102 -0.21 14.66 -9.70
CA GLY A 102 1.08 14.67 -9.00
C GLY A 102 2.16 15.55 -9.64
N GLU A 103 1.99 15.99 -10.89
CA GLU A 103 2.99 16.79 -11.60
C GLU A 103 2.89 18.31 -11.29
N ASP A 104 1.82 18.74 -10.59
CA ASP A 104 1.54 20.17 -10.34
C ASP A 104 1.88 20.64 -8.91
N LYS A 105 2.47 19.79 -8.04
CA LYS A 105 2.65 20.09 -6.60
C LYS A 105 4.06 19.96 -6.03
N GLU A 106 5.09 20.15 -6.85
CA GLU A 106 6.46 20.26 -6.34
C GLU A 106 7.17 21.52 -6.88
N SER A 107 6.64 22.70 -6.57
CA SER A 107 7.38 23.95 -6.72
C SER A 107 6.94 25.03 -5.73
N GLU A 108 6.83 24.71 -4.43
CA GLU A 108 6.74 25.75 -3.40
C GLU A 108 7.18 25.23 -2.02
N ALA A 109 8.50 25.05 -1.86
CA ALA A 109 9.22 25.19 -0.58
C ALA A 109 10.73 25.38 -0.82
N ARG A 110 11.11 26.47 -1.49
CA ARG A 110 12.38 27.21 -1.22
C ARG A 110 12.11 28.06 0.04
N THR A 111 12.98 28.39 0.99
CA THR A 111 14.44 28.37 1.19
C THR A 111 14.66 28.98 2.59
N GLU A 112 15.65 28.49 3.34
CA GLU A 112 16.46 29.21 4.38
C GLU A 112 15.70 29.83 5.58
N THR A 113 16.13 29.72 6.83
CA THR A 113 17.39 30.27 7.38
C THR A 113 17.74 29.59 8.70
N GLY A 114 19.03 29.31 8.91
CA GLY A 114 19.56 29.01 10.23
C GLY A 114 19.43 30.20 11.19
N SER A 115 19.39 29.89 12.48
CA SER A 115 19.93 30.76 13.52
C SER A 115 20.39 29.85 14.65
N ASP A 116 21.69 29.87 14.86
CA ASP A 116 22.40 29.43 16.04
C ASP A 116 21.74 29.98 17.30
N ASP A 117 21.61 29.16 18.35
CA ASP A 117 21.76 29.71 19.70
C ASP A 117 22.33 28.65 20.65
N GLU A 118 23.46 29.06 21.19
CA GLU A 118 24.40 28.37 22.06
C GLU A 118 23.92 28.52 23.52
N VAL A 119 23.80 27.42 24.27
CA VAL A 119 23.88 27.50 25.74
C VAL A 119 24.78 26.37 26.26
N LYS A 120 26.02 26.75 26.54
CA LYS A 120 26.90 26.06 27.50
C LYS A 120 26.56 26.50 28.91
N HIS A 121 26.53 25.54 29.84
CA HIS A 121 27.00 25.64 31.22
C HIS A 121 27.18 24.18 31.66
N GLY A 122 28.41 23.67 31.85
CA GLY A 122 29.31 23.93 32.98
C GLY A 122 29.29 22.65 33.83
N GLU A 123 30.34 21.81 33.76
CA GLU A 123 31.39 21.70 34.81
C GLU A 123 30.85 21.04 36.09
N GLU A 124 31.42 20.02 36.74
CA GLU A 124 32.76 19.46 36.76
C GLU A 124 32.72 18.20 37.67
N ASN A 125 33.62 17.24 37.40
CA ASN A 125 34.29 16.20 38.22
C ASN A 125 33.83 15.95 39.69
N VAL A 126 33.93 14.74 40.25
CA VAL A 126 35.18 14.00 40.53
C VAL A 126 34.89 12.57 40.98
N ASP A 127 35.83 11.67 40.66
CA ASP A 127 36.38 10.58 41.48
C ASP A 127 35.43 9.73 42.34
N GLU A 128 35.52 8.39 42.22
CA GLU A 128 36.22 7.59 43.23
C GLU A 128 36.28 6.10 42.82
N LEU A 129 37.41 5.51 43.18
CA LEU A 129 37.88 4.16 42.91
C LEU A 129 37.20 3.10 43.80
N ASP A 130 37.51 1.86 43.43
CA ASP A 130 37.60 0.65 44.26
C ASP A 130 36.34 -0.18 44.54
N ALA A 131 36.47 -1.45 44.11
CA ALA A 131 36.25 -2.72 44.83
C ALA A 131 34.97 -2.84 45.70
N ILE A 132 34.27 -3.97 45.82
CA ILE A 132 34.69 -5.36 46.12
C ILE A 132 33.43 -6.24 46.03
N SER A 133 33.63 -7.57 46.00
CA SER A 133 32.70 -8.68 46.34
C SER A 133 31.62 -9.03 45.29
N GLY A 134 31.46 -10.27 44.83
CA GLY A 134 31.77 -11.57 45.43
C GLY A 134 30.53 -12.14 46.12
N TRP A 135 29.99 -13.24 45.55
CA TRP A 135 29.01 -14.18 46.12
C TRP A 135 27.55 -13.72 46.38
N ASN A 136 26.58 -14.35 45.71
CA ASN A 136 25.80 -15.52 46.17
C ASN A 136 24.39 -15.53 45.54
N GLY A 137 23.92 -16.73 45.16
CA GLY A 137 22.55 -17.00 44.68
C GLY A 137 22.49 -18.29 43.90
#